data_AF-A0A857AXZ3-F1
#
_entry.id   AF-A0A857AXZ3-F1
#
_cell.length_a   1.000
_cell.length_b   1.000
_cell.length_c   1.000
_cell.angle_alpha   90.00
_cell.angle_beta   90.00
_cell.angle_gamma   90.00
#
_symmetry.space_group_name_H-M   'P 1'
#
loop_
_entity.id
_entity.type
_entity.pdbx_description
1 polymer ?
#
loop_
_entity_poly.entity_id
_entity_poly.type
_entity_poly.pdbx_seq_one_letter_code
_entity_poly.pdbx_strand_id
1 'polypeptide(L)'
;MFEHDRIRFLRYGPLCIAVCIAFVCAESEKMAAENKLSDRQLKALQGKSQTKQRLISDGRGMSARVSKNGAVSFVMFYRLGGRDTSPIWLTLGKYPDMSLKMARDKRDECRAWLAEGIDPRHRIGLITDVSKNLMRNKVQVIQQFEQTGSHANRYDVTILVNGLPLAQIELKKRGVAIREAFNQIQALLNKSNFC
;
A
#
# COMPACT_ATOMS: atom_id res chain seq x y z
N MET A 1 -4.30 5.61 53.75
CA MET A 1 -2.90 6.05 53.80
C MET A 1 -2.39 6.11 52.36
N PHE A 2 -2.65 7.23 51.70
CA PHE A 2 -2.17 7.54 50.36
C PHE A 2 -1.68 8.99 50.40
N GLU A 3 -0.47 9.18 49.91
CA GLU A 3 0.43 10.27 50.28
C GLU A 3 0.19 11.52 49.42
N HIS A 4 0.19 12.67 50.09
CA HIS A 4 -0.13 13.98 49.57
C HIS A 4 0.97 14.59 48.68
N ASP A 5 0.53 15.14 47.55
CA ASP A 5 0.91 16.43 46.96
C ASP A 5 2.25 17.07 47.38
N ARG A 6 3.16 17.19 46.42
CA ARG A 6 4.13 18.31 46.39
C ARG A 6 4.12 18.99 45.02
N ILE A 7 3.16 19.90 44.87
CA ILE A 7 3.19 20.99 43.88
C ILE A 7 4.28 21.97 44.33
N ARG A 8 5.39 22.06 43.58
CA ARG A 8 6.40 23.11 43.80
C ARG A 8 5.93 24.39 43.12
N PHE A 9 5.66 25.41 43.95
CA PHE A 9 5.36 26.77 43.55
C PHE A 9 6.50 27.42 42.75
N LEU A 10 6.12 28.03 41.62
CA LEU A 10 6.95 28.89 40.79
C LEU A 10 7.17 30.25 41.48
N ARG A 11 8.43 30.71 41.54
CA ARG A 11 8.74 32.14 41.74
C ARG A 11 8.77 32.82 40.37
N TYR A 12 7.81 33.72 40.16
CA TYR A 12 7.69 34.56 38.97
C TYR A 12 8.65 35.76 39.05
N GLY A 13 9.37 36.02 37.95
CA GLY A 13 9.94 37.33 37.61
C GLY A 13 9.03 38.07 36.63
N PRO A 14 9.15 39.40 36.47
CA PRO A 14 8.20 40.23 35.74
C PRO A 14 8.55 40.23 34.25
N LEU A 15 8.25 39.13 33.57
CA LEU A 15 8.17 39.08 32.12
C LEU A 15 6.94 38.26 31.77
N CYS A 16 5.93 39.00 31.33
CA CYS A 16 4.66 38.56 30.76
C CYS A 16 4.75 37.20 30.05
N ILE A 17 4.50 36.12 30.77
CA ILE A 17 3.95 34.90 30.18
C ILE A 17 2.50 34.92 30.57
N ALA A 18 1.69 35.45 29.66
CA ALA A 18 0.26 35.31 29.67
C ALA A 18 -0.06 33.81 29.79
N VAL A 19 -0.30 33.38 31.01
CA VAL A 19 -1.16 32.25 31.30
C VAL A 19 -2.53 32.65 30.79
N CYS A 20 -3.04 31.97 29.77
CA CYS A 20 -4.41 31.47 29.75
C CYS A 20 -4.68 30.74 28.42
N ILE A 21 -4.94 29.44 28.56
CA ILE A 21 -6.16 28.78 28.08
C ILE A 21 -6.50 28.98 26.59
N ALA A 22 -6.55 27.84 25.89
CA ALA A 22 -7.01 27.63 24.51
C ALA A 22 -5.93 27.64 23.41
N PHE A 23 -5.10 26.59 23.39
CA PHE A 23 -4.71 26.00 22.10
C PHE A 23 -4.90 24.49 22.09
N VAL A 24 -6.05 24.05 22.62
CA VAL A 24 -6.77 22.95 21.98
C VAL A 24 -7.35 23.55 20.68
N CYS A 25 -6.52 23.69 19.65
CA CYS A 25 -7.03 23.56 18.30
C CYS A 25 -7.09 22.04 18.08
N ALA A 26 -8.18 21.28 18.21
CA ALA A 26 -9.57 21.57 17.83
C ALA A 26 -9.67 22.66 16.76
N GLU A 27 -8.81 22.59 15.75
CA GLU A 27 -9.22 23.04 14.42
C GLU A 27 -10.40 22.14 14.08
N SER A 28 -11.58 22.64 14.44
CA SER A 28 -12.85 22.39 13.78
C SER A 28 -12.58 21.82 12.39
N GLU A 29 -12.76 20.51 12.25
CA GLU A 29 -12.78 19.83 10.98
C GLU A 29 -13.90 20.45 10.15
N LYS A 30 -13.59 21.52 9.44
CA LYS A 30 -14.36 21.91 8.27
C LYS A 30 -14.19 20.75 7.30
N MET A 31 -15.11 19.79 7.36
CA MET A 31 -15.21 18.68 6.42
C MET A 31 -15.24 19.29 5.01
N ALA A 32 -14.08 19.34 4.37
CA ALA A 32 -13.95 19.89 3.04
C ALA A 32 -14.76 19.00 2.11
N ALA A 33 -15.74 19.57 1.39
CA ALA A 33 -16.59 18.82 0.48
C ALA A 33 -15.75 17.85 -0.38
N GLU A 34 -16.09 16.57 -0.34
CA GLU A 34 -15.35 15.50 -1.01
C GLU A 34 -15.98 15.20 -2.38
N ASN A 35 -15.22 14.56 -3.27
CA ASN A 35 -15.66 14.07 -4.57
C ASN A 35 -16.24 15.17 -5.49
N LYS A 36 -15.59 16.34 -5.54
CA LYS A 36 -16.05 17.52 -6.31
C LYS A 36 -15.93 17.37 -7.82
N LEU A 37 -15.02 16.51 -8.30
CA LEU A 37 -14.83 16.30 -9.73
C LEU A 37 -15.95 15.42 -10.29
N SER A 38 -16.37 15.76 -11.49
CA SER A 38 -17.24 14.92 -12.32
C SER A 38 -16.50 14.47 -13.58
N ASP A 39 -16.83 13.29 -14.08
CA ASP A 39 -16.24 12.77 -15.31
C ASP A 39 -16.51 13.68 -16.52
N ARG A 40 -17.68 14.33 -16.56
CA ARG A 40 -18.03 15.34 -17.56
C ARG A 40 -17.05 16.51 -17.59
N GLN A 41 -16.61 17.00 -16.42
CA GLN A 41 -15.61 18.06 -16.32
C GLN A 41 -14.24 17.60 -16.83
N LEU A 42 -13.83 16.37 -16.51
CA LEU A 42 -12.55 15.83 -16.96
C LEU A 42 -12.52 15.65 -18.48
N LYS A 43 -13.58 15.07 -19.04
CA LYS A 43 -13.76 14.92 -20.48
C LYS A 43 -13.79 16.26 -21.21
N ALA A 44 -14.38 17.30 -20.61
CA ALA A 44 -14.39 18.64 -21.17
C ALA A 44 -13.00 19.31 -21.20
N LEU A 45 -12.05 18.86 -20.38
CA LEU A 45 -10.70 19.40 -20.28
C LEU A 45 -9.67 18.59 -21.08
N GLN A 46 -9.97 17.32 -21.32
CA GLN A 46 -9.11 16.42 -22.06
C GLN A 46 -8.85 16.91 -23.49
N GLY A 47 -7.57 16.96 -23.88
CA GLY A 47 -7.14 17.33 -25.23
C GLY A 47 -7.27 18.83 -25.58
N LYS A 48 -7.76 19.66 -24.66
CA LYS A 48 -7.85 21.11 -24.88
C LYS A 48 -6.58 21.81 -24.44
N SER A 49 -6.02 22.63 -25.31
CA SER A 49 -4.92 23.51 -24.94
C SER A 49 -5.38 24.51 -23.88
N GLN A 50 -4.50 24.81 -22.92
CA GLN A 50 -4.75 25.75 -21.83
C GLN A 50 -3.61 26.74 -21.75
N THR A 51 -3.91 27.99 -21.40
CA THR A 51 -2.91 29.05 -21.21
C THR A 51 -1.88 28.68 -20.13
N LYS A 52 -2.35 28.02 -19.06
CA LYS A 52 -1.51 27.60 -17.93
C LYS A 52 -1.93 26.22 -17.45
N GLN A 53 -0.97 25.49 -16.88
CA GLN A 53 -1.25 24.26 -16.15
C GLN A 53 -2.21 24.54 -14.99
N ARG A 54 -3.26 23.74 -14.89
CA ARG A 54 -4.31 23.90 -13.89
C ARG A 54 -4.37 22.68 -12.99
N LEU A 55 -4.63 22.91 -11.70
CA LEU A 55 -4.91 21.87 -10.72
C LEU A 55 -6.33 22.02 -10.22
N ILE A 56 -7.11 20.94 -10.27
CA ILE A 56 -8.51 20.93 -9.85
C ILE A 56 -8.66 19.93 -8.71
N SER A 57 -9.04 20.40 -7.53
CA SER A 57 -9.13 19.56 -6.33
C SER A 57 -10.40 18.71 -6.31
N ASP A 58 -10.27 17.41 -6.02
CA ASP A 58 -11.38 16.49 -5.77
C ASP A 58 -11.71 16.36 -4.28
N GLY A 59 -10.77 16.71 -3.40
CA GLY A 59 -10.86 16.53 -1.95
C GLY A 59 -9.93 15.43 -1.44
N ARG A 60 -9.79 15.35 -0.10
CA ARG A 60 -8.96 14.36 0.62
C ARG A 60 -7.50 14.25 0.17
N GLY A 61 -6.94 15.31 -0.40
CA GLY A 61 -5.56 15.35 -0.93
C GLY A 61 -5.42 14.95 -2.39
N MET A 62 -6.49 14.54 -3.08
CA MET A 62 -6.48 14.23 -4.52
C MET A 62 -6.87 15.44 -5.37
N SER A 63 -6.25 15.56 -6.54
CA SER A 63 -6.51 16.58 -7.54
C SER A 63 -6.28 16.06 -8.95
N ALA A 64 -7.00 16.60 -9.94
CA ALA A 64 -6.70 16.43 -11.35
C ALA A 64 -5.78 17.56 -11.83
N ARG A 65 -4.61 17.19 -12.34
CA ARG A 65 -3.63 18.08 -12.97
C ARG A 65 -3.86 18.07 -14.47
N VAL A 66 -4.18 19.24 -15.03
CA VAL A 66 -4.36 19.46 -16.47
C VAL A 66 -3.12 20.19 -17.01
N SER A 67 -2.40 19.55 -17.92
CA SER A 67 -1.24 20.15 -18.60
C SER A 67 -1.67 21.22 -19.61
N LYS A 68 -0.72 22.03 -20.10
CA LYS A 68 -0.96 23.01 -21.18
C LYS A 68 -1.48 22.35 -22.46
N ASN A 69 -1.11 21.09 -22.69
CA ASN A 69 -1.50 20.32 -23.87
C ASN A 69 -2.84 19.58 -23.68
N GLY A 70 -3.53 19.78 -22.55
CA GLY A 70 -4.80 19.12 -22.26
C GLY A 70 -4.68 17.68 -21.76
N ALA A 71 -3.47 17.21 -21.41
CA ALA A 71 -3.30 15.92 -20.76
C ALA A 71 -3.73 16.02 -19.30
N VAL A 72 -4.56 15.07 -18.85
CA VAL A 72 -5.13 15.06 -17.50
C VAL A 72 -4.51 13.92 -16.69
N SER A 73 -3.92 14.25 -15.54
CA SER A 73 -3.33 13.28 -14.62
C SER A 73 -3.93 13.41 -13.22
N PHE A 74 -4.27 12.30 -12.59
CA PHE A 74 -4.64 12.27 -11.19
C PHE A 74 -3.39 12.33 -10.33
N VAL A 75 -3.36 13.29 -9.42
CA VAL A 75 -2.26 13.51 -8.48
C VAL A 75 -2.81 13.58 -7.06
N MET A 76 -2.07 13.04 -6.12
CA MET A 76 -2.33 13.14 -4.70
C MET A 76 -1.16 13.82 -4.02
N PHE A 77 -1.43 14.72 -3.09
CA PHE A 77 -0.39 15.22 -2.19
C PHE A 77 -0.63 14.66 -0.79
N TYR A 78 0.46 14.33 -0.10
CA TYR A 78 0.45 13.83 1.26
C TYR A 78 1.69 14.31 2.03
N ARG A 79 1.70 14.09 3.35
CA ARG A 79 2.83 14.36 4.23
C ARG A 79 3.13 13.11 5.04
N LEU A 80 4.40 12.86 5.31
CA LEU A 80 4.90 11.82 6.21
C LEU A 80 5.53 12.52 7.41
N GLY A 81 5.08 12.25 8.63
CA GLY A 81 5.69 12.83 9.83
C GLY A 81 5.09 14.14 10.34
N GLY A 82 3.87 14.52 9.90
CA GLY A 82 3.10 15.61 10.51
C GLY A 82 3.06 16.90 9.68
N ARG A 83 2.91 18.04 10.37
CA ARG A 83 2.63 19.35 9.77
C ARG A 83 3.87 20.04 9.19
N ASP A 84 5.04 19.80 9.78
CA ASP A 84 6.30 20.46 9.42
C ASP A 84 7.00 19.81 8.22
N THR A 85 6.58 18.62 7.83
CA THR A 85 7.18 17.92 6.69
C THR A 85 6.64 18.44 5.36
N SER A 86 7.56 18.57 4.40
CA SER A 86 7.25 18.98 3.04
C SER A 86 6.22 18.04 2.39
N PRO A 87 5.18 18.59 1.72
CA PRO A 87 4.19 17.78 1.01
C PRO A 87 4.81 17.11 -0.22
N ILE A 88 4.57 15.82 -0.37
CA ILE A 88 5.04 15.02 -1.49
C ILE A 88 3.89 14.88 -2.50
N TRP A 89 4.21 15.13 -3.78
CA TRP A 89 3.28 14.92 -4.89
C TRP A 89 3.49 13.55 -5.50
N LEU A 90 2.42 12.76 -5.54
CA LEU A 90 2.37 11.46 -6.17
C LEU A 90 1.39 11.47 -7.34
N THR A 91 1.83 10.95 -8.48
CA THR A 91 0.93 10.77 -9.63
C THR A 91 0.32 9.38 -9.54
N LEU A 92 -1.02 9.32 -9.45
CA LEU A 92 -1.76 8.05 -9.35
C LEU A 92 -1.96 7.42 -10.74
N GLY A 93 -2.23 8.24 -11.76
CA GLY A 93 -2.47 7.78 -13.13
C GLY A 93 -2.88 8.91 -14.09
N LYS A 94 -3.14 8.54 -15.35
CA LYS A 94 -3.60 9.44 -16.41
C LYS A 94 -5.04 9.13 -16.79
N TYR A 95 -5.80 10.15 -17.17
CA TYR A 95 -7.13 9.99 -17.76
C TYR A 95 -6.99 9.94 -19.30
N PRO A 96 -7.66 9.02 -20.01
CA PRO A 96 -8.81 8.21 -19.57
C PRO A 96 -8.45 6.78 -19.12
N ASP A 97 -7.16 6.38 -19.23
CA ASP A 97 -6.69 5.04 -18.89
C ASP A 97 -7.06 4.64 -17.45
N MET A 98 -7.04 5.63 -16.55
CA MET A 98 -7.60 5.54 -15.22
C MET A 98 -8.90 6.34 -15.14
N SER A 99 -9.99 5.71 -14.73
CA SER A 99 -11.26 6.41 -14.50
C SER A 99 -11.22 7.21 -13.19
N LEU A 100 -12.10 8.20 -13.06
CA LEU A 100 -12.23 8.98 -11.83
C LEU A 100 -12.57 8.11 -10.61
N LYS A 101 -13.37 7.05 -10.80
CA LYS A 101 -13.68 6.08 -9.74
C LYS A 101 -12.42 5.35 -9.28
N MET A 102 -11.66 4.78 -10.23
CA MET A 102 -10.40 4.09 -9.91
C MET A 102 -9.37 5.00 -9.24
N ALA A 103 -9.34 6.29 -9.60
CA ALA A 103 -8.48 7.26 -8.95
C ALA A 103 -8.87 7.48 -7.47
N ARG A 104 -10.17 7.49 -7.16
CA ARG A 104 -10.69 7.58 -5.78
C ARG A 104 -10.40 6.33 -4.97
N ASP A 105 -10.56 5.16 -5.56
CA ASP A 105 -10.24 3.88 -4.91
C ASP A 105 -8.73 3.84 -4.56
N LYS A 106 -7.85 4.19 -5.50
CA LYS A 106 -6.40 4.31 -5.25
C LYS A 106 -6.03 5.36 -4.23
N ARG A 107 -6.74 6.49 -4.20
CA ARG A 107 -6.56 7.51 -3.16
C ARG A 107 -6.85 6.92 -1.79
N ASP A 108 -7.93 6.18 -1.66
CA ASP A 108 -8.34 5.59 -0.38
C ASP A 108 -7.36 4.50 0.08
N GLU A 109 -6.84 3.68 -0.85
CA GLU A 109 -5.71 2.76 -0.59
C GLU A 109 -4.44 3.50 -0.11
N CYS A 110 -4.04 4.57 -0.81
CA CYS A 110 -2.86 5.35 -0.42
C CYS A 110 -3.03 5.98 0.97
N ARG A 111 -4.26 6.38 1.34
CA ARG A 111 -4.56 6.89 2.68
C ARG A 111 -4.49 5.80 3.74
N ALA A 112 -4.94 4.58 3.43
CA ALA A 112 -4.79 3.45 4.33
C ALA A 112 -3.31 3.18 4.63
N TRP A 113 -2.45 3.17 3.61
CA TRP A 113 -1.00 3.03 3.80
C TRP A 113 -0.39 4.16 4.63
N LEU A 114 -0.83 5.40 4.44
CA LEU A 114 -0.37 6.53 5.25
C LEU A 114 -0.79 6.40 6.72
N ALA A 115 -1.96 5.81 6.99
CA ALA A 115 -2.41 5.53 8.36
C ALA A 115 -1.54 4.45 9.04
N GLU A 116 -1.01 3.52 8.26
CA GLU A 116 -0.01 2.51 8.69
C GLU A 116 1.42 3.07 8.76
N GLY A 117 1.64 4.34 8.39
CA GLY A 117 2.98 4.95 8.34
C GLY A 117 3.83 4.52 7.15
N ILE A 118 3.23 3.86 6.16
CA ILE A 118 3.90 3.39 4.94
C ILE A 118 3.85 4.47 3.86
N ASP A 119 4.99 4.77 3.25
CA ASP A 119 5.08 5.70 2.14
C ASP A 119 4.46 5.11 0.85
N PRO A 120 3.38 5.69 0.29
CA PRO A 120 2.74 5.21 -0.92
C PRO A 120 3.65 5.21 -2.16
N ARG A 121 4.63 6.13 -2.23
CA ARG A 121 5.57 6.19 -3.37
C ARG A 121 6.44 4.94 -3.44
N HIS A 122 6.95 4.48 -2.30
CA HIS A 122 7.70 3.24 -2.20
C HIS A 122 6.81 2.03 -2.52
N ARG A 123 5.60 1.96 -1.95
CA ARG A 123 4.69 0.83 -2.17
C ARG A 123 4.28 0.67 -3.64
N ILE A 124 3.93 1.77 -4.31
CA ILE A 124 3.57 1.75 -5.74
C ILE A 124 4.77 1.41 -6.61
N GLY A 125 5.96 1.93 -6.25
CA GLY A 125 7.22 1.59 -6.92
C GLY A 125 7.46 0.09 -6.88
N LEU A 126 7.39 -0.52 -5.69
CA LEU A 126 7.59 -1.96 -5.50
C LEU A 126 6.60 -2.80 -6.33
N ILE A 127 5.31 -2.47 -6.32
CA ILE A 127 4.30 -3.19 -7.12
C ILE A 127 4.61 -3.08 -8.62
N THR A 128 4.97 -1.88 -9.08
CA THR A 128 5.34 -1.65 -10.47
C THR A 128 6.60 -2.43 -10.85
N ASP A 129 7.60 -2.46 -9.97
CA ASP A 129 8.87 -3.14 -10.22
C ASP A 129 8.71 -4.66 -10.22
N VAL A 130 7.89 -5.22 -9.33
CA VAL A 130 7.56 -6.66 -9.34
C VAL A 130 6.92 -7.04 -10.69
N SER A 131 5.98 -6.24 -11.18
CA SER A 131 5.31 -6.54 -12.46
C SER A 131 6.24 -6.43 -13.67
N LYS A 132 7.24 -5.54 -13.64
CA LYS A 132 8.14 -5.28 -14.76
C LYS A 132 9.38 -6.17 -14.78
N ASN A 133 9.87 -6.58 -13.61
CA ASN A 133 11.14 -7.29 -13.48
C ASN A 133 10.99 -8.80 -13.29
N LEU A 134 9.84 -9.39 -13.67
CA LEU A 134 9.64 -10.84 -13.58
C LEU A 134 10.78 -11.62 -14.28
N MET A 135 11.33 -11.04 -15.36
CA MET A 135 12.40 -11.63 -16.18
C MET A 135 13.80 -11.57 -15.54
N ARG A 136 13.99 -10.83 -14.43
CA ARG A 136 15.27 -10.80 -13.70
C ARG A 136 15.41 -11.92 -12.67
N ASN A 137 14.32 -12.64 -12.38
CA ASN A 137 14.35 -13.72 -11.43
C ASN A 137 15.01 -14.95 -12.06
N LYS A 138 16.05 -15.48 -11.40
CA LYS A 138 16.67 -16.74 -11.79
C LYS A 138 15.86 -17.88 -11.20
N VAL A 139 15.15 -18.62 -12.05
CA VAL A 139 14.42 -19.81 -11.63
C VAL A 139 15.31 -21.03 -11.78
N GLN A 140 15.39 -21.84 -10.73
CA GLN A 140 16.12 -23.10 -10.71
C GLN A 140 15.17 -24.22 -10.30
N VAL A 141 15.44 -25.43 -10.78
CA VAL A 141 14.65 -26.61 -10.44
C VAL A 141 15.59 -27.62 -9.81
N ILE A 142 15.26 -28.09 -8.61
CA ILE A 142 15.93 -29.24 -8.00
C ILE A 142 14.97 -30.43 -8.02
N GLN A 143 15.50 -31.59 -8.38
CA GLN A 143 14.82 -32.87 -8.27
C GLN A 143 15.52 -33.67 -7.17
N GLN A 144 14.81 -34.00 -6.10
CA GLN A 144 15.31 -34.94 -5.10
C GLN A 144 14.83 -36.34 -5.50
N PHE A 145 15.76 -37.22 -5.90
CA PHE A 145 15.50 -38.64 -6.06
C PHE A 145 16.17 -39.39 -4.91
N GLU A 146 15.38 -40.01 -4.04
CA GLU A 146 15.86 -41.10 -3.18
C GLU A 146 15.43 -42.42 -3.79
N GLN A 147 16.38 -43.29 -4.11
CA GLN A 147 16.08 -44.64 -4.56
C GLN A 147 16.72 -45.65 -3.60
N THR A 148 15.89 -46.43 -2.92
CA THR A 148 16.33 -47.63 -2.22
C THR A 148 15.22 -48.69 -2.32
N GLY A 149 15.31 -49.56 -3.34
CA GLY A 149 14.58 -50.84 -3.40
C GLY A 149 13.07 -50.82 -3.73
N SER A 150 12.50 -52.04 -3.71
CA SER A 150 11.32 -52.58 -4.46
C SER A 150 10.01 -51.76 -4.52
N HIS A 151 9.67 -50.88 -3.59
CA HIS A 151 8.45 -50.06 -3.70
C HIS A 151 8.51 -48.80 -2.82
N ALA A 152 8.67 -47.62 -3.44
CA ALA A 152 8.04 -46.32 -3.10
C ALA A 152 8.89 -45.14 -3.60
N ASN A 153 8.74 -44.75 -4.88
CA ASN A 153 9.38 -43.54 -5.40
C ASN A 153 8.54 -42.32 -5.04
N ARG A 154 9.09 -41.41 -4.24
CA ARG A 154 8.56 -40.04 -4.06
C ARG A 154 9.23 -39.14 -5.09
N TYR A 155 8.43 -38.43 -5.87
CA TYR A 155 8.92 -37.51 -6.89
C TYR A 155 8.53 -36.09 -6.47
N ASP A 156 9.41 -35.45 -5.71
CA ASP A 156 9.24 -34.07 -5.29
C ASP A 156 10.08 -33.16 -6.19
N VAL A 157 9.45 -32.14 -6.75
CA VAL A 157 10.10 -31.09 -7.52
C VAL A 157 10.02 -29.81 -6.72
N THR A 158 11.18 -29.23 -6.38
CA THR A 158 11.24 -27.94 -5.70
C THR A 158 11.70 -26.88 -6.69
N ILE A 159 10.90 -25.83 -6.85
CA ILE A 159 11.19 -24.67 -7.66
C ILE A 159 11.83 -23.62 -6.76
N LEU A 160 13.05 -23.22 -7.10
CA LEU A 160 13.73 -22.11 -6.45
C LEU A 160 13.64 -20.86 -7.31
N VAL A 161 13.42 -19.72 -6.65
CA VAL A 161 13.48 -18.39 -7.28
C VAL A 161 14.54 -17.59 -6.55
N ASN A 162 15.56 -17.15 -7.28
CA ASN A 162 16.74 -16.47 -6.72
C ASN A 162 17.42 -17.25 -5.58
N GLY A 163 17.43 -18.59 -5.67
CA GLY A 163 18.03 -19.48 -4.67
C GLY A 163 17.15 -19.81 -3.47
N LEU A 164 15.94 -19.25 -3.38
CA LEU A 164 14.98 -19.55 -2.31
C LEU A 164 13.95 -20.58 -2.79
N PRO A 165 13.70 -21.68 -2.04
CA PRO A 165 12.67 -22.66 -2.39
C PRO A 165 11.28 -22.05 -2.15
N LEU A 166 10.51 -21.78 -3.21
CA LEU A 166 9.21 -21.13 -3.11
C LEU A 166 8.02 -22.06 -3.39
N ALA A 167 8.21 -23.09 -4.20
CA ALA A 167 7.15 -24.04 -4.52
C ALA A 167 7.68 -25.46 -4.46
N GLN A 168 6.96 -26.32 -3.75
CA GLN A 168 7.20 -27.76 -3.70
C GLN A 168 6.02 -28.47 -4.37
N ILE A 169 6.34 -29.28 -5.38
CA ILE A 169 5.37 -30.02 -6.17
C ILE A 169 5.60 -31.51 -5.88
N GLU A 170 4.62 -32.14 -5.26
CA GLU A 170 4.61 -33.60 -5.03
C GLU A 170 3.84 -34.29 -6.16
N LEU A 171 4.49 -35.22 -6.87
CA LEU A 171 3.84 -36.00 -7.92
C LEU A 171 3.29 -37.33 -7.36
N LYS A 172 2.03 -37.64 -7.69
CA LYS A 172 1.36 -38.90 -7.33
C LYS A 172 1.20 -39.82 -8.55
N LYS A 173 1.04 -41.12 -8.31
CA LYS A 173 0.80 -42.12 -9.36
C LYS A 173 -0.52 -41.85 -10.09
N ARG A 174 -0.56 -42.13 -11.39
CA ARG A 174 -1.80 -42.08 -12.19
C ARG A 174 -2.84 -43.05 -11.60
N GLY A 175 -4.07 -42.56 -11.39
CA GLY A 175 -5.19 -43.34 -10.84
C GLY A 175 -5.44 -43.17 -9.34
N VAL A 176 -4.54 -42.51 -8.59
CA VAL A 176 -4.83 -42.13 -7.19
C VAL A 176 -5.81 -40.95 -7.20
N ALA A 177 -6.91 -41.06 -6.45
CA ALA A 177 -7.85 -39.97 -6.32
C ALA A 177 -7.19 -38.76 -5.66
N ILE A 178 -7.33 -37.57 -6.27
CA ILE A 178 -6.76 -36.30 -5.76
C ILE A 178 -7.14 -36.05 -4.28
N ARG A 179 -8.32 -36.53 -3.89
CA ARG A 179 -8.87 -36.40 -2.52
C ARG A 179 -8.01 -37.12 -1.48
N GLU A 180 -7.46 -38.29 -1.81
CA GLU A 180 -6.57 -39.02 -0.91
C GLU A 180 -5.21 -38.31 -0.76
N ALA A 181 -4.70 -37.75 -1.85
CA ALA A 181 -3.48 -36.95 -1.83
C ALA A 181 -3.64 -35.68 -0.97
N PHE A 182 -4.79 -35.00 -1.07
CA PHE A 182 -5.08 -33.82 -0.24
C PHE A 182 -5.18 -34.18 1.26
N ASN A 183 -5.85 -35.29 1.59
CA ASN A 183 -5.96 -35.75 2.98
C ASN A 183 -4.59 -36.10 3.59
N GLN A 184 -3.66 -36.64 2.80
CA GLN A 184 -2.27 -36.89 3.23
C GLN A 184 -1.55 -35.58 3.62
N ILE A 185 -1.69 -34.53 2.83
CA ILE A 185 -1.08 -33.22 3.11
C ILE A 185 -1.68 -32.59 4.37
N GLN A 186 -3.01 -32.61 4.51
CA GLN A 186 -3.66 -32.08 5.71
C GLN A 186 -3.25 -32.83 6.99
N ALA A 187 -3.09 -34.15 6.91
CA ALA A 187 -2.62 -34.95 8.04
C ALA A 187 -1.19 -34.56 8.45
N LEU A 188 -0.31 -34.20 7.51
CA LEU A 188 1.05 -33.72 7.79
C LEU A 188 1.03 -32.33 8.44
N LEU A 189 0.26 -31.39 7.89
CA LEU A 189 0.13 -30.03 8.44
C LEU A 189 -0.45 -30.03 9.87
N ASN A 190 -1.45 -30.89 10.11
CA ASN A 190 -2.06 -31.00 11.43
C ASN A 190 -1.11 -31.60 12.47
N LYS A 191 -0.13 -32.43 12.07
CA LYS A 191 0.89 -32.97 12.98
C LYS A 191 1.99 -31.95 13.31
N SER A 192 2.36 -31.09 12.36
CA SER A 192 3.40 -30.07 12.58
C SER A 192 2.97 -28.91 13.49
N ASN A 193 1.67 -28.70 13.68
CA ASN A 193 1.13 -27.64 14.55
C ASN A 193 1.10 -28.02 16.04
N PHE A 194 1.60 -29.20 16.41
CA PHE A 194 1.67 -29.69 17.80
C PHE A 194 3.12 -29.87 18.30
N CYS A 195 4.10 -29.18 17.70
CA CYS A 195 5.47 -29.08 18.20
C CYS A 195 5.84 -27.62 18.44
#